data_AF-A0A7V0J3Q9-F1
#
_entry.id   AF-A0A7V0J3Q9-F1
#
_cell.length_a   1.000
_cell.length_b   1.000
_cell.length_c   1.000
_cell.angle_alpha   90.00
_cell.angle_beta   90.00
_cell.angle_gamma   90.00
#
_symmetry.space_group_name_H-M   'P 1'
#
loop_
_entity.id
_entity.type
_entity.pdbx_description
1 polymer ?
#
loop_
_entity_poly.entity_id
_entity_poly.type
_entity_poly.pdbx_seq_one_letter_code
_entity_poly.pdbx_strand_id
1 'polypeptide(L)' 'WAVWKSRSVFALAPLQDLLDLPTEARMNRPGTTSGNWQWRATPGAITTEVQQRMQALNRATRRKPGKRRRSRE' A
#
# COMPACT_ATOMS: atom_id res chain seq x y z
N TRP A 1 -8.31 2.43 8.52
CA TRP A 1 -6.98 3.01 8.89
C TRP A 1 -6.35 2.43 10.16
N ALA A 2 -6.85 1.33 10.74
CA ALA A 2 -6.34 0.81 12.00
C ALA A 2 -4.83 0.50 11.97
N VAL A 3 -4.34 -0.10 10.87
CA VAL A 3 -2.92 -0.44 10.69
C VAL A 3 -2.03 0.81 10.73
N TRP A 4 -2.40 1.91 10.05
CA TRP A 4 -1.63 3.15 10.03
C TRP A 4 -1.58 3.87 11.39
N LYS A 5 -2.64 3.76 12.20
CA LYS A 5 -2.71 4.37 13.54
C LYS A 5 -2.03 3.54 14.64
N SER A 6 -1.65 2.30 14.34
CA SER A 6 -0.98 1.42 15.31
C SER A 6 0.39 1.96 15.74
N ARG A 7 0.91 1.44 16.87
CA ARG A 7 2.26 1.74 17.38
C ARG A 7 3.38 0.98 16.65
N SER A 8 3.04 0.12 15.69
CA SER A 8 4.02 -0.67 14.95
C SER A 8 4.97 0.22 14.16
N VAL A 9 6.26 -0.13 14.16
CA VAL A 9 7.29 0.59 13.39
C VAL A 9 6.95 0.58 11.90
N PHE A 10 6.53 -0.57 11.37
CA PHE A 10 6.09 -0.72 9.99
C PHE A 10 4.57 -0.87 9.88
N ALA A 11 4.01 -0.28 8.82
CA ALA A 11 2.64 -0.50 8.38
C ALA A 11 2.69 -0.85 6.90
N LEU A 12 2.22 -2.04 6.54
CA LEU A 12 2.15 -2.53 5.17
C LEU A 12 0.71 -2.90 4.84
N ALA A 13 0.31 -2.70 3.59
CA ALA A 13 -0.94 -3.21 3.05
C ALA A 13 -0.72 -3.69 1.61
N PRO A 14 -1.51 -4.67 1.13
CA PRO A 14 -1.59 -5.02 -0.27
C PRO A 14 -1.94 -3.81 -1.14
N LEU A 15 -1.40 -3.76 -2.36
CA LEU A 15 -1.77 -2.71 -3.30
C LEU A 15 -3.26 -2.81 -3.69
N GLN A 16 -3.84 -4.02 -3.66
CA GLN A 16 -5.28 -4.25 -3.86
C GLN A 16 -6.15 -3.44 -2.89
N ASP A 17 -5.80 -3.42 -1.60
CA ASP A 17 -6.53 -2.65 -0.58
C ASP A 17 -6.40 -1.14 -0.83
N LEU A 18 -5.24 -0.69 -1.31
CA LEU A 18 -5.02 0.72 -1.67
C LEU A 18 -5.77 1.15 -2.91
N LEU A 19 -6.16 0.21 -3.76
CA LEU A 19 -6.94 0.44 -4.97
C LEU A 19 -8.43 0.11 -4.79
N ASP A 20 -8.83 -0.33 -3.58
CA ASP A 20 -10.20 -0.73 -3.23
C ASP A 20 -10.77 -1.80 -4.19
N LEU A 21 -9.94 -2.78 -4.53
CA LEU A 21 -10.29 -3.82 -5.50
C LEU A 21 -11.09 -4.95 -4.85
N PRO A 22 -11.99 -5.60 -5.62
CA PRO A 22 -12.79 -6.71 -5.14
C PRO A 22 -11.99 -8.03 -5.06
N THR A 23 -12.67 -9.12 -4.67
CA THR A 23 -12.04 -10.43 -4.40
C THR A 23 -11.30 -11.02 -5.61
N GLU A 24 -11.68 -10.64 -6.82
CA GLU A 24 -11.04 -11.03 -8.08
C GLU A 24 -9.56 -10.59 -8.14
N ALA A 25 -9.17 -9.58 -7.35
CA ALA A 25 -7.79 -9.12 -7.24
C ALA A 25 -6.93 -9.95 -6.26
N ARG A 26 -7.49 -10.99 -5.64
CA ARG A 26 -6.79 -11.83 -4.67
C ARG A 26 -5.54 -12.46 -5.29
N MET A 27 -4.40 -12.28 -4.62
CA MET A 27 -3.13 -12.81 -5.10
C MET A 27 -3.04 -14.34 -5.00
N ASN A 28 -3.52 -14.93 -3.90
CA ASN A 28 -3.41 -16.37 -3.66
C ASN A 28 -4.57 -16.91 -2.82
N ARG A 29 -5.08 -18.10 -3.19
CA ARG A 29 -6.02 -18.91 -2.42
C ARG A 29 -5.32 -20.22 -1.99
N PRO A 30 -4.81 -20.29 -0.74
CA PRO A 30 -4.18 -21.51 -0.23
C PRO A 30 -5.10 -22.73 -0.38
N GLY A 31 -4.50 -23.87 -0.74
CA GLY A 31 -5.23 -25.12 -1.01
C GLY A 31 -5.74 -25.27 -2.44
N THR A 32 -5.52 -24.31 -3.33
CA THR A 32 -5.76 -24.47 -4.78
C THR A 32 -4.45 -24.60 -5.54
N THR A 33 -4.48 -25.37 -6.64
CA THR A 33 -3.33 -25.62 -7.51
C THR A 33 -3.28 -24.70 -8.73
N SER A 34 -4.35 -23.96 -9.02
CA SER A 34 -4.47 -23.08 -10.18
C SER A 34 -5.14 -21.74 -9.82
N GLY A 35 -5.01 -20.76 -10.72
CA GLY A 35 -5.62 -19.43 -10.57
C GLY A 35 -4.92 -18.48 -9.60
N ASN A 36 -3.77 -18.87 -9.03
CA ASN A 36 -3.01 -18.05 -8.08
C ASN A 36 -1.88 -17.27 -8.76
N TRP A 37 -1.43 -16.20 -8.12
CA TRP A 37 -0.25 -15.40 -8.49
C TRP A 37 -0.35 -14.66 -9.83
N GLN A 38 -1.57 -14.52 -10.36
CA GLN A 38 -1.82 -13.91 -11.67
C GLN A 38 -2.14 -12.41 -11.58
N TRP A 39 -2.46 -11.91 -10.38
CA TRP A 39 -2.87 -10.51 -10.23
C TRP A 39 -1.73 -9.54 -10.61
N ARG A 40 -2.08 -8.54 -11.40
CA ARG A 40 -1.18 -7.45 -11.80
C ARG A 40 -1.93 -6.13 -11.70
N ALA A 41 -1.24 -5.10 -11.22
CA ALA A 41 -1.76 -3.74 -11.31
C ALA A 41 -1.90 -3.33 -12.78
N THR A 42 -3.01 -2.68 -13.12
CA THR A 42 -3.18 -2.11 -14.47
C THR A 42 -2.27 -0.89 -14.64
N PRO A 43 -1.77 -0.64 -15.86
CA PRO A 43 -1.07 0.61 -16.16
C PRO A 43 -1.94 1.81 -15.74
N GLY A 44 -1.35 2.74 -15.00
CA GLY A 44 -2.07 3.93 -14.51
C GLY A 44 -2.94 3.72 -13.27
N ALA A 45 -2.99 2.51 -12.67
CA ALA A 45 -3.79 2.26 -11.47
C ALA A 45 -3.42 3.17 -10.28
N ILE A 46 -2.14 3.55 -10.17
CA ILE A 46 -1.66 4.45 -9.12
C ILE A 46 -1.89 5.90 -9.57
N THR A 47 -3.14 6.34 -9.48
CA THR A 47 -3.55 7.69 -9.87
C THR A 47 -3.05 8.75 -8.88
N THR A 48 -3.13 10.02 -9.28
CA THR A 48 -2.82 11.16 -8.42
C THR A 48 -3.66 11.16 -7.15
N GLU A 49 -4.94 10.79 -7.23
CA GLU A 49 -5.87 10.73 -6.12
C GLU A 49 -5.44 9.67 -5.09
N VAL A 50 -5.04 8.47 -5.55
CA VAL A 50 -4.51 7.42 -4.69
C VAL A 50 -3.24 7.91 -3.97
N GLN A 51 -2.33 8.56 -4.69
CA GLN A 51 -1.10 9.11 -4.10
C GLN A 51 -1.41 10.18 -3.04
N GLN A 52 -2.30 11.12 -3.33
CA GLN A 52 -2.69 12.19 -2.41
C GLN A 52 -3.36 11.64 -1.15
N ARG A 53 -4.26 10.65 -1.30
CA ARG A 53 -4.90 9.97 -0.17
C ARG A 53 -3.86 9.31 0.73
N MET A 54 -2.87 8.62 0.15
CA MET A 54 -1.80 7.98 0.92
C MET A 54 -0.87 8.98 1.60
N GLN A 55 -0.55 10.09 0.93
CA GLN A 55 0.23 11.17 1.53
C GLN A 55 -0.50 11.81 2.73
N ALA A 56 -1.80 12.08 2.59
CA ALA A 56 -2.62 12.62 3.66
C ALA A 56 -2.68 11.66 4.86
N LEU A 57 -2.90 10.37 4.61
CA LEU A 57 -2.91 9.34 5.65
C LEU A 57 -1.56 9.24 6.38
N ASN A 58 -0.45 9.21 5.66
CA ASN A 58 0.89 9.17 6.23
C ASN A 58 1.19 10.42 7.07
N ARG A 59 0.76 11.60 6.63
CA ARG A 59 0.89 12.85 7.41
C ARG A 59 0.08 12.78 8.70
N ALA A 60 -1.19 12.40 8.62
CA ALA A 60 -2.10 12.30 9.76
C ALA A 60 -1.64 11.28 10.82
N THR A 61 -0.89 10.26 10.39
CA THR A 61 -0.43 9.16 11.26
C THR A 61 1.06 9.24 11.61
N ARG A 62 1.70 10.38 11.30
CA ARG A 62 3.14 10.64 11.54
C ARG A 62 4.09 9.63 10.88
N ARG A 63 3.63 8.92 9.85
CA ARG A 63 4.41 8.00 9.00
C ARG A 63 4.98 8.70 7.76
N LYS A 64 5.40 9.96 7.92
CA LYS A 64 6.02 10.75 6.84
C LYS A 64 7.51 10.40 6.71
N PRO A 65 8.10 10.50 5.50
CA PRO A 65 9.54 10.37 5.35
C PRO A 65 10.26 11.35 6.28
N GLY A 66 11.29 10.88 6.99
CA GLY A 66 12.20 11.77 7.72
C GLY A 66 12.87 12.74 6.75
N LYS A 67 13.25 13.94 7.22
CA LYS A 67 14.10 14.82 6.42
C LYS A 67 15.37 14.04 6.08
N ARG A 68 15.62 13.79 4.80
CA ARG A 68 16.90 13.22 4.32
C ARG A 68 18.00 14.12 4.89
N ARG A 69 18.78 13.64 5.86
CA ARG A 69 20.01 14.32 6.26
C ARG A 69 20.90 14.27 5.03
N ARG A 70 21.20 15.42 4.41
CA ARG A 70 22.28 15.48 3.43
C ARG A 70 23.52 15.00 4.19
N SER A 71 24.15 13.93 3.72
CA SER A 71 25.50 13.59 4.14
C SER A 71 26.35 14.82 3.85
N ARG A 72 26.95 15.40 4.88
CA ARG A 72 28.08 16.30 4.67
C ARG A 72 29.21 15.39 4.20
N GLU A 73 29.68 15.62 2.98
CA GLU A 73 31.02 15.23 2.55
C GLU A 73 32.06 15.95 3.43
#